data_AF-A0A8T5AZ41-F1
#
_entry.id   AF-A0A8T5AZ41-F1
#
_cell.length_a   1.000
_cell.length_b   1.000
_cell.length_c   1.000
_cell.angle_alpha   90.00
_cell.angle_beta   90.00
_cell.angle_gamma   90.00
#
_symmetry.space_group_name_H-M   'P 1'
#
loop_
_entity.id
_entity.type
_entity.pdbx_description
1 polymer ?
#
loop_
_entity_poly.entity_id
_entity_poly.type
_entity_poly.pdbx_seq_one_letter_code
_entity_poly.pdbx_strand_id
1 'polypeptide(L)'
;MNTYAGRVFKLDFKTHRDGYTRAEVTRLSDGYGHTVHIHFTKNSMDEKGEKLLCISNRTGWWQLYLINLKEMTMTQLTNEANVEACCLSYDEQKPTIGMEDFSN
;
A
#
# COMPACT_ATOMS: atom_id res chain seq x y z
N MET A 1 6.09 4.45 -19.87
CA MET A 1 4.61 4.46 -19.78
C MET A 1 4.25 3.46 -18.71
N ASN A 2 3.99 3.94 -17.50
CA ASN A 2 3.71 3.06 -16.35
C ASN A 2 2.44 2.27 -16.66
N THR A 3 2.57 0.96 -16.80
CA THR A 3 1.44 0.12 -17.17
C THR A 3 0.78 -0.36 -15.88
N TYR A 4 -0.47 0.03 -15.65
CA TYR A 4 -1.24 -0.44 -14.50
C TYR A 4 -1.42 -1.96 -14.60
N ALA A 5 -0.97 -2.70 -13.59
CA ALA A 5 -1.06 -4.16 -13.60
C ALA A 5 -2.49 -4.66 -13.36
N GLY A 6 -3.27 -3.93 -12.55
CA GLY A 6 -4.69 -4.20 -12.30
C GLY A 6 -5.00 -5.51 -11.57
N ARG A 7 -3.99 -6.27 -11.16
CA ARG A 7 -4.17 -7.55 -10.44
C ARG A 7 -4.70 -7.28 -9.04
N VAL A 8 -5.73 -8.04 -8.66
CA VAL A 8 -6.36 -7.96 -7.33
C VAL A 8 -6.05 -9.21 -6.54
N PHE A 9 -5.63 -9.03 -5.29
CA PHE A 9 -5.32 -10.10 -4.36
C PHE A 9 -6.25 -9.99 -3.16
N LYS A 10 -6.84 -11.12 -2.73
CA LYS A 10 -7.60 -11.16 -1.49
C LYS A 10 -6.64 -11.22 -0.30
N LEU A 11 -6.90 -10.43 0.73
CA LEU A 11 -6.14 -10.38 1.97
C LEU A 11 -6.89 -11.11 3.10
N ASP A 12 -6.13 -11.50 4.12
CA ASP A 12 -6.63 -12.15 5.34
C ASP A 12 -6.24 -11.27 6.54
N PHE A 13 -7.17 -10.41 6.97
CA PHE A 13 -6.94 -9.49 8.08
C PHE A 13 -6.99 -10.25 9.40
N LYS A 14 -5.96 -10.07 10.24
CA LYS A 14 -5.85 -10.77 11.52
C LYS A 14 -5.76 -9.78 12.68
N THR A 15 -6.78 -9.80 13.54
CA THR A 15 -6.82 -8.98 14.74
C THR A 15 -6.25 -9.73 15.93
N HIS A 16 -5.37 -9.07 16.68
CA HIS A 16 -4.83 -9.54 17.94
C HIS A 16 -5.03 -8.47 19.01
N ARG A 17 -5.27 -8.90 20.25
CA ARG A 17 -5.30 -7.99 21.40
C ARG A 17 -3.90 -7.90 21.99
N ASP A 18 -3.36 -6.69 22.08
CA ASP A 18 -2.08 -6.46 22.72
C ASP A 18 -2.13 -6.87 24.20
N GLY A 19 -1.12 -7.62 24.65
CA GLY A 19 -1.09 -8.20 25.99
C GLY A 19 -0.95 -7.15 27.09
N TYR A 20 -0.30 -6.03 26.79
CA TYR A 20 0.03 -4.97 27.73
C TYR A 20 -1.04 -3.86 27.75
N THR A 21 -1.24 -3.19 26.62
CA THR A 21 -2.17 -2.06 26.46
C THR A 21 -3.62 -2.48 26.28
N ARG A 22 -3.88 -3.76 25.99
CA ARG A 22 -5.21 -4.29 25.62
C ARG A 22 -5.82 -3.73 24.35
N ALA A 23 -5.08 -2.90 23.61
CA ALA A 23 -5.50 -2.37 22.32
C ALA A 23 -5.67 -3.50 21.30
N GLU A 24 -6.63 -3.34 20.39
CA GLU A 24 -6.78 -4.25 19.25
C GLU A 24 -5.87 -3.79 18.11
N VAL A 25 -5.11 -4.73 17.55
CA VAL A 25 -4.17 -4.50 16.46
C VAL A 25 -4.53 -5.44 15.31
N THR A 26 -4.87 -4.87 14.17
CA THR A 26 -5.22 -5.64 12.97
C THR A 26 -4.07 -5.62 11.98
N ARG A 27 -3.52 -6.79 11.66
CA ARG A 27 -2.58 -6.96 10.55
C ARG A 27 -3.35 -6.98 9.24
N LEU A 28 -3.01 -6.06 8.34
CA LEU A 28 -3.67 -5.93 7.03
C LEU A 28 -3.05 -6.83 5.94
N SER A 29 -1.80 -7.25 6.10
CA SER A 29 -1.14 -8.15 5.14
C SER A 29 -1.49 -9.62 5.38
N ASP A 30 -1.50 -10.40 4.29
CA ASP A 30 -1.74 -11.85 4.26
C ASP A 30 -0.50 -12.67 4.67
N GLY A 31 0.66 -12.02 4.81
CA GLY A 31 1.95 -12.67 5.10
C GLY A 31 2.67 -13.19 3.85
N TYR A 32 2.18 -12.85 2.65
CA TYR A 32 2.81 -13.19 1.38
C TYR A 32 3.59 -11.98 0.83
N GLY A 33 4.91 -12.13 0.74
CA GLY A 33 5.82 -11.02 0.45
C GLY A 33 5.95 -10.06 1.63
N HIS A 34 6.90 -9.14 1.52
CA HIS A 34 7.03 -8.01 2.42
C HIS A 34 6.12 -6.89 1.94
N THR A 35 5.35 -6.32 2.86
CA THR A 35 4.48 -5.17 2.61
C THR A 35 4.78 -4.12 3.67
N VAL A 36 5.07 -2.90 3.24
CA VAL A 36 5.41 -1.80 4.14
C VAL A 36 4.56 -0.58 3.83
N HIS A 37 4.26 0.17 4.89
CA HIS A 37 3.63 1.48 4.80
C HIS A 37 4.58 2.47 4.12
N ILE A 38 4.03 3.47 3.43
CA ILE A 38 4.83 4.53 2.82
C ILE A 38 5.44 5.45 3.89
N HIS A 39 6.25 6.43 3.49
CA HIS A 39 6.83 7.35 4.48
C HIS A 39 5.75 8.08 5.29
N PHE A 40 5.89 8.13 6.62
CA PHE A 40 4.84 8.58 7.55
C PHE A 40 4.43 10.06 7.40
N THR A 41 5.27 10.90 6.79
CA THR A 41 4.94 12.31 6.48
C THR A 41 4.14 12.48 5.19
N LYS A 42 3.86 11.39 4.46
CA LYS A 42 3.10 11.40 3.21
C LYS A 42 1.70 10.87 3.48
N ASN A 43 0.71 11.42 2.77
CA ASN A 43 -0.64 10.88 2.85
C ASN A 43 -0.71 9.54 2.12
N SER A 44 -1.12 8.52 2.87
CA SER A 44 -1.25 7.14 2.42
C SER A 44 -2.69 6.68 2.33
N MET A 45 -3.62 7.44 2.90
CA MET A 45 -5.01 7.02 3.09
C MET A 45 -5.93 7.99 2.36
N ASP A 46 -7.05 7.47 1.85
CA ASP A 46 -8.10 8.33 1.31
C ASP A 46 -8.83 9.08 2.45
N GLU A 47 -9.56 10.15 2.12
CA GLU A 47 -10.26 11.01 3.08
C GLU A 47 -11.31 10.24 3.90
N LYS A 48 -11.83 9.15 3.34
CA LYS A 48 -12.81 8.28 3.99
C LYS A 48 -12.20 7.21 4.88
N GLY A 49 -10.88 7.00 4.82
CA GLY A 49 -10.21 5.94 5.56
C GLY A 49 -10.59 4.53 5.12
N GLU A 50 -10.98 4.34 3.85
CA GLU A 50 -11.38 3.07 3.26
C GLU A 50 -10.25 2.44 2.42
N LYS A 51 -9.30 3.26 1.93
CA LYS A 51 -8.21 2.80 1.07
C LYS A 51 -6.85 3.24 1.62
N LEU A 52 -5.88 2.34 1.54
CA LEU A 52 -4.52 2.56 2.03
C LEU A 52 -3.49 2.22 0.95
N LEU A 53 -2.63 3.17 0.62
CA LEU A 53 -1.48 3.02 -0.26
C LEU A 53 -0.33 2.36 0.49
N CYS A 54 0.29 1.35 -0.12
CA CYS A 54 1.45 0.67 0.40
C CYS A 54 2.38 0.20 -0.72
N ILE A 55 3.58 -0.24 -0.35
CA ILE A 55 4.45 -0.97 -1.27
C ILE A 55 4.58 -2.43 -0.84
N SER A 56 4.69 -3.31 -1.82
CA SER A 56 4.90 -4.74 -1.57
C SER A 56 5.84 -5.33 -2.62
N ASN A 57 6.63 -6.33 -2.23
CA ASN A 57 7.47 -7.10 -3.15
C ASN A 57 6.87 -8.46 -3.55
N ARG A 58 5.57 -8.66 -3.32
CA ARG A 58 4.89 -9.96 -3.50
C ARG A 58 4.99 -10.57 -4.90
N THR A 59 5.29 -9.78 -5.92
CA THR A 59 5.47 -10.16 -7.33
C THR A 59 6.95 -10.35 -7.71
N GLY A 60 7.88 -10.28 -6.75
CA GLY A 60 9.31 -10.37 -6.95
C GLY A 60 10.03 -9.00 -6.97
N TRP A 61 9.30 -7.89 -7.14
CA TRP A 61 9.84 -6.53 -7.15
C TRP A 61 8.98 -5.59 -6.31
N TRP A 62 9.60 -4.60 -5.67
CA TRP A 62 8.88 -3.56 -4.93
C TRP A 62 8.01 -2.73 -5.87
N GLN A 63 6.70 -2.77 -5.62
CA GLN A 63 5.66 -2.16 -6.44
C GLN A 63 4.62 -1.47 -5.58
N LEU A 64 3.82 -0.61 -6.20
CA LEU A 64 2.71 0.09 -5.57
C LEU A 64 1.46 -0.76 -5.52
N TYR A 65 0.80 -0.70 -4.37
CA TYR A 65 -0.47 -1.37 -4.14
C TYR A 65 -1.44 -0.46 -3.38
N LEU A 66 -2.72 -0.70 -3.60
CA LEU A 66 -3.82 -0.08 -2.87
C LEU A 66 -4.60 -1.16 -2.13
N ILE A 67 -4.65 -1.07 -0.81
CA ILE A 67 -5.49 -1.92 0.02
C ILE A 67 -6.88 -1.28 0.12
N ASN A 68 -7.92 -2.02 -0.21
CA ASN A 68 -9.30 -1.68 0.12
C ASN A 68 -9.65 -2.38 1.44
N LEU A 69 -9.85 -1.58 2.49
CA LEU A 69 -10.08 -2.07 3.86
C LEU A 69 -11.45 -2.74 4.02
N LYS A 70 -12.45 -2.30 3.26
CA LYS A 70 -13.81 -2.85 3.30
C LYS A 70 -13.91 -4.18 2.58
N GLU A 71 -13.23 -4.31 1.44
CA GLU A 71 -13.27 -5.52 0.61
C GLU A 71 -12.19 -6.54 1.01
N MET A 72 -11.24 -6.14 1.87
CA MET A 72 -10.06 -6.94 2.20
C MET A 72 -9.30 -7.37 0.93
N THR A 73 -9.10 -6.42 0.01
CA THR A 73 -8.39 -6.67 -1.25
C THR A 73 -7.19 -5.75 -1.37
N MET A 74 -6.19 -6.20 -2.12
CA MET A 74 -5.04 -5.41 -2.51
C MET A 74 -4.92 -5.38 -4.02
N THR A 75 -4.92 -4.19 -4.61
CA THR A 75 -4.82 -3.99 -6.05
C THR A 75 -3.43 -3.51 -6.41
N GLN A 76 -2.78 -4.19 -7.35
CA GLN A 76 -1.48 -3.79 -7.90
C GLN A 76 -1.64 -2.58 -8.83
N LEU A 77 -0.96 -1.48 -8.50
CA LEU A 77 -1.02 -0.24 -9.27
C LEU A 77 0.11 -0.13 -10.29
N THR A 78 1.29 -0.69 -10.03
CA THR A 78 2.43 -0.65 -10.95
C THR A 78 2.99 -2.03 -11.28
N ASN A 79 3.49 -2.19 -12.50
CA ASN A 79 4.16 -3.42 -12.97
C ASN A 79 5.70 -3.27 -13.12
N GLU A 80 6.25 -2.07 -12.91
CA GLU A 80 7.68 -1.79 -12.98
C GLU A 80 8.40 -2.23 -11.70
N ALA A 81 9.72 -2.37 -11.76
CA ALA A 81 10.54 -2.76 -10.61
C ALA A 81 11.01 -1.53 -9.82
N ASN A 82 11.20 -1.71 -8.51
CA ASN A 82 11.89 -0.78 -7.60
C ASN A 82 11.18 0.56 -7.36
N VAL A 83 9.88 0.51 -7.05
CA VAL A 83 9.20 1.70 -6.50
C VAL A 83 9.66 1.93 -5.06
N GLU A 84 10.23 3.11 -4.80
CA GLU A 84 10.65 3.52 -3.46
C GLU A 84 9.50 4.19 -2.68
N ALA A 85 9.42 3.91 -1.38
CA ALA A 85 8.35 4.40 -0.51
C ALA A 85 8.37 5.92 -0.25
N CYS A 86 9.51 6.59 -0.47
CA CYS A 86 9.77 7.95 -0.02
C CYS A 86 9.11 9.03 -0.90
N CYS A 87 8.87 8.74 -2.18
CA CYS A 87 8.35 9.69 -3.16
C CYS A 87 6.83 9.58 -3.41
N LEU A 88 6.13 8.76 -2.63
CA LEU A 88 4.72 8.45 -2.89
C LEU A 88 3.79 9.35 -2.09
N SER A 89 2.73 9.84 -2.73
CA SER A 89 1.60 10.52 -2.09
C SER A 89 0.29 10.09 -2.74
N TYR A 90 -0.76 9.88 -1.95
CA TYR A 90 -2.11 9.60 -2.45
C TYR A 90 -2.90 10.90 -2.62
N ASP A 91 -3.36 11.19 -3.84
CA ASP A 91 -4.34 12.24 -4.17
C ASP A 91 -5.56 11.55 -4.81
N GLU A 92 -6.77 11.85 -4.33
CA GLU A 92 -7.97 11.01 -4.50
C GLU A 92 -8.46 10.84 -5.94
N GLN A 93 -7.89 11.59 -6.89
CA GLN A 93 -8.32 11.56 -8.30
C GLN A 93 -7.57 10.52 -9.15
N LYS A 94 -6.42 10.02 -8.67
CA LYS A 94 -5.62 8.89 -9.19
C LYS A 94 -4.48 8.69 -8.21
N PRO A 95 -4.03 7.46 -7.89
CA PRO A 95 -2.73 7.28 -7.24
C PRO A 95 -1.65 7.81 -8.20
N THR A 96 -1.33 9.09 -8.09
CA THR A 96 -0.28 9.75 -8.85
C THR A 96 1.02 9.31 -8.21
N ILE A 97 1.86 8.63 -8.98
CA ILE A 97 3.28 8.54 -8.64
C ILE A 97 3.79 9.96 -8.77
N GLY A 98 3.93 10.66 -7.64
CA GLY A 98 4.64 11.93 -7.59
C GLY A 98 6.11 11.68 -7.87
N MET A 99 6.49 11.49 -9.13
CA MET A 99 7.86 11.75 -9.57
C MET A 99 8.02 13.27 -9.72
N GLU A 100 7.83 14.00 -8.63
CA GLU A 100 8.44 15.32 -8.50
C GLU A 100 9.72 15.10 -7.68
N ASP A 101 10.84 15.55 -8.25
CA ASP A 101 12.18 15.66 -7.64
C ASP A 101 13.17 14.49 -7.73
N PHE A 102 13.34 13.93 -8.93
CA PHE A 102 14.69 13.50 -9.35
C PHE A 102 15.05 14.11 -10.71
N SER A 103 15.12 15.44 -10.73
CA SER A 103 15.95 16.16 -11.71
C SER A 103 17.26 16.51 -11.01
N ASN A 104 18.32 15.77 -11.31
CA ASN A 104 19.68 16.30 -11.30
C ASN A 104 20.42 15.69 -12.49
#